data_AF-A0A0Q8MSU2-F1
#
_entry.id   AF-A0A0Q8MSU2-F1
#
_cell.length_a   1.000
_cell.length_b   1.000
_cell.length_c   1.000
_cell.angle_alpha   90.00
_cell.angle_beta   90.00
_cell.angle_gamma   90.00
#
_symmetry.space_group_name_H-M   'P 1'
#
loop_
_entity.id
_entity.type
_entity.pdbx_description
1 polymer ?
#
loop_
_entity_poly.entity_id
_entity_poly.type
_entity_poly.pdbx_seq_one_letter_code
_entity_poly.pdbx_strand_id
1 'polypeptide(L)' 'MTDLSLPPSVTVSPTVVGVSVLTDDGVTVQVSLPRPRGLHDLPAEEVAGRAMRLAREALRSAAESLDAA' A
#
# COMPACT_ATOMS: atom_id res chain seq x y z
N MET A 1 -23.62 -6.74 10.93
CA MET A 1 -22.78 -6.72 9.72
C MET A 1 -21.36 -6.95 10.18
N THR A 2 -20.80 -8.11 9.86
CA THR A 2 -19.41 -8.43 10.21
C THR A 2 -18.52 -7.55 9.33
N ASP A 3 -17.65 -6.75 9.93
CA ASP A 3 -16.65 -5.98 9.21
C ASP A 3 -15.75 -6.98 8.45
N LEU A 4 -15.87 -6.98 7.12
CA LEU A 4 -15.11 -7.86 6.22
C LEU A 4 -13.77 -7.22 5.81
N SER A 5 -13.40 -6.09 6.41
CA SER A 5 -12.08 -5.47 6.24
C SER A 5 -10.98 -6.43 6.69
N LEU A 6 -10.44 -7.20 5.75
CA LEU A 6 -9.18 -7.88 5.95
C LEU A 6 -8.09 -6.82 6.17
N PRO A 7 -7.21 -7.01 7.17
CA PRO A 7 -6.11 -6.08 7.37
C PRO A 7 -5.27 -6.00 6.09
N PRO A 8 -4.75 -4.81 5.74
CA PRO A 8 -3.93 -4.62 4.56
C PRO A 8 -2.73 -5.57 4.62
N SER A 9 -2.49 -6.29 3.52
CA SER A 9 -1.34 -7.16 3.38
C SER A 9 -0.17 -6.39 2.76
N VAL A 10 1.03 -6.52 3.33
CA VAL A 10 2.24 -5.84 2.85
C VAL A 10 3.27 -6.89 2.47
N THR A 11 3.70 -6.87 1.21
CA THR A 11 4.75 -7.73 0.67
C THR A 11 5.97 -6.88 0.32
N VAL A 12 7.11 -7.17 0.93
CA VAL A 12 8.37 -6.48 0.65
C VAL A 12 9.27 -7.40 -0.17
N SER A 13 9.55 -7.02 -1.41
CA SER A 13 10.50 -7.72 -2.28
C SER A 13 11.80 -6.90 -2.42
N PRO A 14 12.86 -7.45 -3.03
CA PRO A 14 14.13 -6.74 -3.18
C PRO A 14 14.00 -5.39 -3.90
N THR A 15 13.06 -5.26 -4.84
CA THR A 15 12.90 -4.10 -5.73
C THR A 15 11.54 -3.43 -5.65
N VAL A 16 10.54 -4.05 -5.00
CA VAL A 16 9.16 -3.56 -4.96
C VAL A 16 8.59 -3.71 -3.56
N VAL A 17 7.76 -2.76 -3.13
CA VAL A 17 6.85 -2.95 -2.01
C VAL A 17 5.43 -3.00 -2.53
N GLY A 18 4.75 -4.11 -2.28
CA GLY A 18 3.35 -4.33 -2.60
C GLY A 18 2.47 -4.11 -1.37
N VAL A 19 1.40 -3.36 -1.51
CA VAL A 19 0.33 -3.22 -0.51
C VAL A 19 -0.97 -3.67 -1.14
N SER A 20 -1.64 -4.64 -0.53
CA SER A 20 -2.92 -5.19 -1.01
C SER A 20 -4.01 -4.96 0.04
N VAL A 21 -5.15 -4.42 -0.41
CA VAL A 21 -6.31 -4.10 0.45
C VAL A 21 -7.57 -4.72 -0.16
N LEU A 22 -8.35 -5.44 0.65
CA LEU A 22 -9.69 -5.87 0.26
C LEU A 22 -10.67 -4.74 0.59
N THR A 23 -11.41 -4.29 -0.41
CA THR A 23 -12.47 -3.27 -0.27
C THR A 23 -13.78 -3.90 0.18
N ASP A 24 -14.69 -3.07 0.67
CA ASP A 24 -16.04 -3.50 1.10
C ASP A 24 -16.87 -4.08 -0.05
N ASP A 25 -16.56 -3.69 -1.30
CA ASP A 25 -17.18 -4.24 -2.51
C ASP A 25 -16.62 -5.61 -2.92
N GLY A 26 -15.69 -6.18 -2.13
CA GLY A 26 -15.03 -7.45 -2.42
C GLY A 26 -13.95 -7.35 -3.50
N VAL A 27 -13.54 -6.13 -3.88
CA VAL A 27 -12.47 -5.89 -4.86
C VAL A 27 -11.13 -5.75 -4.13
N THR A 28 -10.07 -6.38 -4.64
CA THR A 28 -8.71 -6.20 -4.13
C THR A 28 -8.00 -5.10 -4.89
N VAL A 29 -7.55 -4.06 -4.18
CA VAL A 29 -6.67 -3.02 -4.71
C VAL A 29 -5.24 -3.35 -4.34
N GLN A 30 -4.36 -3.46 -5.33
CA GLN A 30 -2.93 -3.70 -5.12
C GLN A 30 -2.11 -2.52 -5.62
N VAL A 31 -1.28 -1.95 -4.75
CA VAL A 31 -0.36 -0.87 -5.06
C VAL A 31 1.06 -1.41 -5.02
N SER A 32 1.75 -1.33 -6.15
CA SER A 32 3.16 -1.72 -6.28
C SER A 32 4.02 -0.48 -6.41
N LEU A 33 4.89 -0.25 -5.42
CA LEU A 33 5.81 0.87 -5.40
C LEU A 33 7.24 0.37 -5.63
N PRO A 34 8.07 1.05 -6.46
CA PRO A 34 9.48 0.74 -6.51
C PRO A 34 10.06 0.92 -5.10
N ARG A 35 10.88 -0.04 -4.64
CA ARG A 35 11.47 0.02 -3.29
C ARG A 35 12.29 1.31 -3.17
N PRO A 36 11.90 2.24 -2.29
CA PRO A 36 12.66 3.47 -2.11
C PRO A 36 14.11 3.17 -1.71
N ARG A 37 15.05 3.93 -2.29
CA ARG A 37 16.49 3.82 -1.96
C ARG A 37 16.68 4.06 -0.45
N GLY A 38 17.51 3.25 0.21
CA GLY A 38 17.79 3.35 1.65
C GLY A 38 16.87 2.51 2.56
N LEU A 39 15.87 1.79 2.03
CA LEU A 39 15.08 0.82 2.80
C LEU A 39 15.79 -0.52 3.03
N HIS A 40 17.02 -0.67 2.56
CA HIS A 40 17.81 -1.88 2.77
C HIS A 40 18.45 -1.93 4.16
N ASP A 41 18.77 -0.76 4.73
CA ASP A 41 19.42 -0.61 6.04
C ASP A 41 18.44 -0.46 7.20
N LEU A 42 17.15 -0.31 6.90
CA LEU A 42 16.14 -0.01 7.90
C LEU A 42 15.52 -1.28 8.49
N PRO A 43 15.14 -1.26 9.78
CA PRO A 43 14.35 -2.33 10.38
C PRO A 43 13.07 -2.59 9.57
N ALA A 44 12.64 -3.86 9.50
CA ALA A 44 11.46 -4.26 8.73
C ALA A 44 10.17 -3.51 9.14
N GLU A 45 10.04 -3.17 10.42
CA GLU A 45 8.92 -2.40 10.96
C GLU A 45 8.89 -0.95 10.43
N GLU A 46 10.06 -0.30 10.34
CA GLU A 46 10.17 1.03 9.71
C GLU A 46 9.91 0.97 8.20
N VAL A 47 10.37 -0.10 7.54
CA VAL A 47 10.10 -0.36 6.12
C VAL A 47 8.60 -0.44 5.88
N ALA A 48 7.89 -1.24 6.68
CA ALA A 48 6.45 -1.39 6.60
C ALA A 48 5.71 -0.07 6.86
N GLY A 49 6.11 0.69 7.90
CA GLY A 49 5.49 1.98 8.21
C GLY A 49 5.68 3.02 7.10
N ARG A 50 6.87 3.09 6.49
CA ARG A 50 7.14 3.98 5.35
C ARG A 50 6.38 3.54 4.10
N ALA A 51 6.38 2.24 3.80
CA ALA A 51 5.64 1.68 2.68
C ALA A 51 4.14 1.94 2.78
N MET A 52 3.56 1.76 3.98
CA MET A 52 2.15 2.02 4.22
C MET A 52 1.79 3.49 4.02
N ARG A 53 2.68 4.42 4.45
CA ARG A 53 2.49 5.86 4.22
C ARG A 53 2.49 6.20 2.73
N LEU A 54 3.48 5.71 1.99
CA LEU A 54 3.58 5.92 0.54
C LEU A 54 2.38 5.33 -0.21
N ALA A 55 1.92 4.15 0.19
CA ALA A 55 0.74 3.53 -0.41
C ALA A 55 -0.52 4.37 -0.15
N ARG A 56 -0.69 4.93 1.05
CA ARG A 56 -1.82 5.85 1.37
C ARG A 56 -1.76 7.13 0.54
N GLU A 57 -0.58 7.73 0.38
CA GLU A 57 -0.40 8.93 -0.43
C GLU A 57 -0.68 8.64 -1.92
N ALA A 58 -0.19 7.52 -2.44
CA ALA A 58 -0.44 7.09 -3.82
C ALA A 58 -1.94 6.83 -4.08
N LEU A 59 -2.63 6.14 -3.16
CA LEU A 59 -4.07 5.91 -3.26
C LEU A 59 -4.87 7.21 -3.21
N ARG A 60 -4.50 8.15 -2.32
CA ARG A 60 -5.15 9.46 -2.25
C ARG A 60 -4.98 10.23 -3.56
N SER A 61 -3.75 10.31 -4.07
CA SER A 61 -3.46 11.01 -5.33
C SER A 61 -4.18 10.37 -6.52
N ALA A 62 -4.29 9.04 -6.55
CA ALA A 62 -5.06 8.34 -7.57
C ALA A 62 -6.56 8.67 -7.48
N ALA A 63 -7.14 8.67 -6.26
CA ALA A 63 -8.54 9.03 -6.05
C ALA A 63 -8.83 10.48 -6.49
N GLU A 64 -7.99 11.43 -6.06
CA GLU A 64 -8.08 12.84 -6.47
C GLU A 64 -7.97 13.01 -7.99
N SER A 65 -7.14 12.19 -8.66
CA SER A 65 -6.98 12.23 -10.12
C SER A 65 -8.19 11.65 -10.86
N LEU A 66 -8.88 10.67 -10.28
CA LEU A 66 -10.10 10.07 -10.84
C LEU A 66 -11.30 10.99 -10.66
N ASP A 67 -11.41 11.70 -9.53
CA ASP A 67 -12.49 12.67 -9.28
C ASP A 67 -12.40 13.91 -10.18
N ALA A 68 -11.19 14.23 -10.67
CA ALA A 68 -10.94 15.35 -11.56
C ALA A 68 -11.17 15.04 -13.06
N ALA A 69 -11.47 13.78 -13.42
CA ALA A 69 -11.65 13.29 -14.78
C ALA A 69 -13.13 13.11 -15.14
#